data_AF-A0AAV5FA75-F1
#
_entry.id   AF-A0AAV5FA75-F1
#
_cell.length_a   1.000
_cell.length_b   1.000
_cell.length_c   1.000
_cell.angle_alpha   90.00
_cell.angle_beta   90.00
_cell.angle_gamma   90.00
#
_symmetry.space_group_name_H-M   'P 1'
#
loop_
_entity.id
_entity.type
_entity.pdbx_description
1 polymer ?
#
loop_
_entity_poly.entity_id
_entity_poly.type
_entity_poly.pdbx_seq_one_letter_code
_entity_poly.pdbx_strand_id
1 'polypeptide(L)'
;MLVLINAMAICRDPKVWDAPMEFRPERFIGSSVDVTLANLLHAFHWRLPNGVAAEELNMDEVFRMNVLRKVPLQAVAEPKLPAYLYAGP
;
A
#
# COMPACT_ATOMS: atom_id res chain seq x y z
N MET A 1 29.66 18.58 0.31
CA MET A 1 28.38 19.29 0.14
C MET A 1 27.28 18.25 0.02
N LEU A 2 26.23 18.32 0.85
CA LEU A 2 25.08 17.41 0.81
C LEU A 2 23.88 18.17 0.22
N VAL A 3 23.22 17.60 -0.78
CA VAL A 3 21.97 18.14 -1.35
C VAL A 3 20.87 17.12 -1.09
N LEU A 4 19.75 17.58 -0.52
CA LEU A 4 18.57 16.75 -0.26
C LEU A 4 17.46 17.13 -1.25
N ILE A 5 16.84 16.12 -1.86
CA ILE A 5 15.68 16.30 -2.74
C ILE A 5 14.43 15.91 -1.94
N ASN A 6 13.49 16.84 -1.80
CA ASN A 6 12.23 16.58 -1.10
C ASN A 6 11.22 15.92 -2.06
N ALA A 7 11.33 14.60 -2.24
CA ALA A 7 10.41 13.83 -3.07
C ALA A 7 8.94 13.97 -2.61
N MET A 8 8.70 14.10 -1.30
CA MET A 8 7.36 14.22 -0.74
C MET A 8 6.66 15.51 -1.17
N ALA A 9 7.40 16.62 -1.26
CA ALA A 9 6.87 17.88 -1.76
C ALA A 9 6.48 17.80 -3.25
N ILE A 10 7.28 17.11 -4.06
CA ILE A 10 7.00 16.90 -5.48
C ILE A 10 5.75 16.05 -5.68
N CYS A 11 5.64 14.93 -4.94
CA CYS A 11 4.47 14.04 -5.04
C CYS A 11 3.16 14.67 -4.54
N ARG A 12 3.23 15.78 -3.80
CA ARG A 12 2.06 16.50 -3.27
C ARG A 12 1.83 17.88 -3.90
N ASP A 13 2.60 18.25 -4.94
CA ASP A 13 2.47 19.56 -5.58
C ASP A 13 1.19 19.64 -6.43
N PRO A 14 0.23 20.52 -6.08
CA PRO A 14 -1.02 20.69 -6.84
C PRO A 14 -0.80 21.25 -8.26
N LYS A 15 0.37 21.81 -8.57
CA LYS A 15 0.71 22.26 -9.94
C LYS A 15 1.01 21.10 -10.88
N VAL A 16 1.44 19.96 -10.33
CA VAL A 16 1.83 18.77 -11.11
C VAL A 16 0.74 17.70 -11.03
N TRP A 17 0.12 17.54 -9.86
CA TRP A 17 -0.86 16.50 -9.60
C TRP A 17 -2.23 17.11 -9.23
N ASP A 18 -3.28 16.78 -9.98
CA ASP A 18 -4.67 17.08 -9.58
C ASP A 18 -5.05 16.31 -8.31
N ALA A 19 -5.73 16.94 -7.35
CA ALA A 19 -6.09 16.35 -6.05
C ALA A 19 -4.94 15.55 -5.39
N PRO A 20 -3.78 16.18 -5.10
CA PRO A 20 -2.54 15.48 -4.73
C PRO A 20 -2.60 14.74 -3.39
N MET A 21 -3.55 15.10 -2.53
CA MET A 21 -3.74 14.49 -1.21
C MET A 21 -4.70 13.30 -1.22
N GLU A 22 -5.32 13.00 -2.37
CA GLU A 22 -6.21 11.85 -2.54
C GLU A 22 -5.48 10.66 -3.15
N PHE A 23 -5.79 9.45 -2.67
CA PHE A 23 -5.35 8.22 -3.32
C PHE A 23 -6.20 7.97 -4.58
N ARG A 24 -5.59 8.17 -5.76
CA ARG A 24 -6.21 7.96 -7.07
C ARG A 24 -5.35 7.05 -7.96
N PRO A 25 -5.45 5.71 -7.83
CA PRO A 25 -4.63 4.79 -8.61
C PRO A 25 -4.89 4.87 -10.12
N GLU A 26 -6.04 5.42 -10.53
CA GLU A 26 -6.45 5.57 -11.93
C GLU A 26 -5.50 6.46 -12.74
N ARG A 27 -4.74 7.34 -12.07
CA ARG A 27 -3.70 8.17 -12.73
C ARG A 27 -2.64 7.35 -13.45
N PHE A 28 -2.47 6.09 -13.06
CA PHE A 28 -1.44 5.20 -13.59
C PHE A 28 -2.00 4.08 -14.47
N ILE A 29 -3.25 4.18 -14.94
CA ILE A 29 -3.81 3.21 -15.90
C ILE A 29 -2.89 3.10 -17.12
N GLY A 30 -2.56 1.87 -17.51
CA GLY A 30 -1.61 1.56 -18.58
C GLY A 30 -0.16 1.36 -18.10
N SER A 31 0.12 1.60 -16.82
CA SER A 31 1.42 1.28 -16.20
C SER A 31 1.50 -0.19 -15.79
N SER A 32 2.72 -0.74 -15.75
CA SER A 32 2.95 -2.10 -15.25
C SER A 32 2.82 -2.16 -13.73
N VAL A 33 2.19 -3.22 -13.22
CA VAL A 33 2.19 -3.56 -11.79
C VAL A 33 3.28 -4.60 -11.52
N ASP A 34 3.94 -4.50 -10.37
CA ASP A 34 4.91 -5.52 -9.93
C ASP A 34 4.23 -6.90 -9.84
N VAL A 35 4.87 -7.93 -10.40
CA VAL A 35 4.32 -9.29 -10.47
C VAL A 35 4.09 -9.88 -9.08
N THR A 36 4.94 -9.56 -8.11
CA THR A 36 4.79 -10.02 -6.73
C THR A 36 3.52 -9.45 -6.12
N LEU A 37 3.28 -8.15 -6.29
CA LEU A 37 2.05 -7.50 -5.83
C LEU A 37 0.82 -8.07 -6.53
N ALA A 38 0.88 -8.27 -7.85
CA ALA A 38 -0.22 -8.86 -8.61
C ALA A 38 -0.57 -10.28 -8.10
N ASN A 39 0.43 -11.10 -7.83
CA ASN A 39 0.24 -12.45 -7.27
C ASN A 39 -0.40 -12.42 -5.88
N LEU A 40 0.06 -11.51 -5.00
CA LEU A 40 -0.50 -11.35 -3.65
C LEU A 40 -1.97 -10.90 -3.68
N LEU A 41 -2.32 -9.96 -4.55
CA LEU A 41 -3.70 -9.48 -4.72
C LEU A 41 -4.59 -10.53 -5.40
N HIS A 42 -4.03 -11.32 -6.30
CA HIS A 42 -4.75 -12.41 -6.96
C HIS A 42 -5.06 -13.54 -5.99
N ALA A 43 -4.07 -14.02 -5.24
CA ALA A 43 -4.17 -15.25 -4.46
C ALA A 43 -4.95 -15.12 -3.14
N PHE A 44 -5.00 -13.92 -2.53
CA PHE A 44 -5.53 -13.76 -1.18
C PHE A 44 -6.67 -12.73 -1.08
N HIS A 45 -7.67 -13.04 -0.25
CA HIS A 45 -8.51 -12.03 0.38
C HIS A 45 -7.74 -11.46 1.58
N TRP A 46 -7.61 -10.13 1.60
CA TRP A 46 -6.92 -9.44 2.69
C TRP A 46 -7.95 -8.93 3.70
N ARG A 47 -7.72 -9.20 4.98
CA ARG A 47 -8.58 -8.74 6.08
C ARG A 47 -7.77 -8.17 7.22
N LEU A 48 -8.41 -7.29 8.01
CA LEU A 48 -7.85 -6.84 9.28
C LEU A 48 -8.03 -7.95 10.34
N PRO A 49 -7.05 -8.15 11.23
CA PRO A 49 -7.19 -9.11 12.32
C PRO A 49 -8.40 -8.79 13.20
N ASN A 50 -9.05 -9.82 13.75
CA ASN A 50 -10.05 -9.71 14.81
C ASN A 50 -11.26 -8.81 14.50
N GLY A 51 -11.56 -8.57 13.21
CA GLY A 51 -12.71 -7.74 12.81
C GLY A 51 -12.54 -6.24 13.11
N VAL A 52 -11.31 -5.76 13.32
CA VAL A 52 -11.00 -4.33 13.48
C VAL A 52 -11.56 -3.55 12.29
N ALA A 53 -12.29 -2.47 12.56
CA ALA A 53 -12.81 -1.58 11.53
C ALA A 53 -11.70 -0.72 10.92
N ALA A 54 -11.85 -0.28 9.67
CA ALA A 54 -10.81 0.50 8.98
C ALA A 54 -10.54 1.84 9.69
N GLU A 55 -11.57 2.41 10.32
CA GLU A 55 -11.56 3.68 11.03
C GLU A 55 -10.76 3.60 12.35
N GLU A 56 -10.60 2.41 12.90
CA GLU A 56 -9.83 2.16 14.14
C GLU A 56 -8.33 2.06 13.88
N LEU A 57 -7.89 2.02 12.62
CA LEU A 57 -6.49 1.93 12.27
C LEU A 57 -5.76 3.25 12.56
N ASN A 58 -4.67 3.16 13.32
CA ASN A 58 -3.73 4.28 13.43
C ASN A 58 -2.97 4.45 12.12
N MET A 59 -3.23 5.58 11.44
CA MET A 59 -2.54 5.98 10.21
C MET A 59 -1.51 7.09 10.46
N ASP A 60 -1.15 7.36 11.72
CA ASP A 60 -0.12 8.34 12.04
C ASP A 60 1.24 7.86 11.53
N GLU A 61 2.06 8.80 11.08
CA GLU A 61 3.39 8.54 10.53
C GLU A 61 4.48 8.98 11.51
N VAL A 62 5.60 8.25 11.51
CA VAL A 62 6.85 8.65 12.15
C VAL A 62 7.82 9.06 11.05
N PHE A 63 8.14 10.35 11.01
CA PHE A 63 9.07 10.92 10.06
C PHE A 63 10.51 10.67 10.53
N ARG A 64 11.23 9.78 9.82
CA ARG A 64 12.69 9.68 9.87
C ARG A 64 13.25 9.86 8.46
N MET A 65 14.25 9.07 8.09
CA MET A 65 14.73 8.98 6.70
C MET A 65 13.69 8.35 5.76
N ASN A 66 12.80 7.53 6.31
CA ASN A 66 11.60 7.03 5.64
C ASN A 66 10.36 7.54 6.38
N VAL A 67 9.25 7.62 5.67
CA VAL A 67 7.92 7.81 6.26
C VAL A 67 7.37 6.42 6.59
N LEU A 68 7.21 6.12 7.87
CA LEU A 68 6.75 4.81 8.35
C LEU A 68 5.48 5.00 9.17
N ARG A 69 4.58 4.00 9.15
CA ARG A 69 3.45 4.01 10.09
C ARG A 69 3.97 3.92 11.53
N LYS A 70 3.37 4.68 12.43
CA LYS A 70 3.68 4.69 13.86
C LYS A 70 3.41 3.33 14.50
N VAL A 71 2.31 2.71 14.10
CA VAL A 71 1.96 1.33 14.44
C VAL A 71 1.99 0.50 13.15
N PRO A 72 2.75 -0.61 13.08
CA PRO A 72 2.77 -1.46 11.89
C PRO A 72 1.37 -1.98 11.55
N LEU A 73 1.01 -1.91 10.26
CA LEU A 73 -0.24 -2.50 9.79
C LEU A 73 -0.14 -4.02 9.88
N GLN A 74 -1.13 -4.63 10.52
CA GLN A 74 -1.34 -6.07 10.47
C GLN A 74 -2.43 -6.39 9.46
N ALA A 75 -2.22 -7.46 8.69
CA ALA A 75 -3.19 -7.96 7.73
C ALA A 75 -3.14 -9.50 7.73
N VAL A 76 -4.30 -10.12 7.63
CA VAL A 76 -4.47 -11.56 7.49
C VAL A 76 -4.72 -11.86 6.02
N ALA A 77 -3.87 -12.72 5.45
CA ALA A 77 -4.01 -13.22 4.08
C ALA A 77 -4.81 -14.52 4.11
N GLU A 78 -6.01 -14.52 3.52
CA GLU A 78 -6.85 -15.70 3.39
C GLU A 78 -6.84 -16.20 1.95
N PRO A 79 -6.43 -17.44 1.67
CA PRO A 79 -6.41 -17.98 0.31
C PRO A 79 -7.80 -17.92 -0.33
N LYS A 80 -7.91 -17.40 -1.55
CA LYS A 80 -9.20 -17.35 -2.26
C LYS A 80 -9.67 -18.73 -2.70
N LEU A 81 -8.71 -19.62 -3.03
CA LEU A 81 -8.99 -20.97 -3.48
C LEU A 81 -8.74 -21.98 -2.34
N PRO A 82 -9.26 -23.21 -2.46
CA PRO A 82 -8.93 -24.28 -1.54
C PRO A 82 -7.43 -24.53 -1.42
N ALA A 83 -6.96 -24.84 -0.21
CA ALA A 83 -5.53 -25.02 0.09
C ALA A 83 -4.82 -26.05 -0.81
N TYR A 84 -5.53 -27.09 -1.23
CA TYR A 84 -4.96 -28.14 -2.09
C TYR A 84 -4.57 -27.65 -3.49
N LEU A 85 -5.12 -26.51 -3.97
CA LEU A 85 -4.71 -25.90 -5.24
C LEU A 85 -3.43 -25.07 -5.14
N TYR A 86 -2.98 -24.79 -3.91
CA TYR A 86 -1.70 -24.13 -3.63
C TYR A 86 -0.63 -25.10 -3.14
N ALA A 87 -1.01 -26.33 -2.81
CA ALA A 87 -0.06 -27.41 -2.59
C ALA A 87 0.58 -27.73 -3.95
N GLY A 88 1.89 -27.51 -4.06
CA GLY A 88 2.66 -27.97 -5.23
C GLY A 88 2.56 -29.49 -5.41
N PRO A 89 2.94 -30.01 -6.58
CA PRO A 89 3.02 -31.46 -6.82
C PRO A 89 3.97 -32.16 -5.84
#